data_AF-A0A0D8ZY49-F1
#
_entry.id   AF-A0A0D8ZY49-F1
#
_cell.length_a   1.000
_cell.length_b   1.000
_cell.length_c   1.000
_cell.angle_alpha   90.00
_cell.angle_beta   90.00
_cell.angle_gamma   90.00
#
_symmetry.space_group_name_H-M   'P 1'
#
loop_
_entity.id
_entity.type
_entity.pdbx_description
1 polymer ?
#
loop_
_entity_poly.entity_id
_entity_poly.type
_entity_poly.pdbx_seq_one_letter_code
_entity_poly.pdbx_strand_id
1 'polypeptide(L)'
;MKIGSKFLWTGIVSVAFATGLGITPVLAELSEVGPTSAETGNFPQWYKDSNGLQLDLCLAGSIDRPNPPNYCLTEPPDQTKAPYVDNDNPAESNFPDEAFWWTAEARLARNNGSASLVLATEAAFANEEVIDGDQMVFNRTRIRAQGLGMVNGRRYRVTYPYGQETLTATQKDRRKPVEISFNQDFGCVVTATTECNFRDVLAPTGNRGRTKNLVGRPWLVWDPAVAPAAPPGYVGDPNVDHTITGSPTGNNVFRIEELDSSGNPVRTIAQTNLFSVSGKISGSN
;
A
#
# COMPACT_ATOMS: atom_id res chain seq x y z
N MET A 1 -74.43 -45.11 -9.83
CA MET A 1 -73.04 -45.63 -9.76
C MET A 1 -72.15 -44.70 -10.57
N LYS A 2 -70.96 -44.38 -10.06
CA LYS A 2 -70.22 -43.11 -10.19
C LYS A 2 -69.84 -42.65 -11.62
N ILE A 3 -70.03 -41.36 -11.86
CA ILE A 3 -69.43 -40.55 -12.94
C ILE A 3 -67.99 -40.21 -12.54
N GLY A 4 -67.02 -40.40 -13.45
CA GLY A 4 -65.62 -40.06 -13.24
C GLY A 4 -65.03 -39.36 -14.46
N SER A 5 -64.98 -38.03 -14.37
CA SER A 5 -64.31 -37.10 -15.30
C SER A 5 -62.79 -37.36 -15.33
N LYS A 6 -62.20 -37.42 -16.53
CA LYS A 6 -60.74 -37.39 -16.73
C LYS A 6 -60.34 -35.97 -17.14
N PHE A 7 -59.68 -35.27 -16.21
CA PHE A 7 -59.10 -33.95 -16.40
C PHE A 7 -57.84 -34.03 -17.29
N LEU A 8 -57.76 -33.09 -18.25
CA LEU A 8 -56.56 -32.77 -19.02
C LEU A 8 -55.51 -32.12 -18.10
N TRP A 9 -54.23 -32.48 -18.29
CA TRP A 9 -53.10 -31.77 -17.70
C TRP A 9 -52.25 -31.17 -18.82
N THR A 10 -52.35 -29.85 -18.98
CA THR A 10 -51.53 -29.02 -19.85
C THR A 10 -50.18 -28.77 -19.18
N GLY A 11 -49.10 -29.30 -19.77
CA GLY A 11 -47.74 -29.03 -19.35
C GLY A 11 -47.30 -27.62 -19.74
N ILE A 12 -46.97 -26.79 -18.75
CA ILE A 12 -46.35 -25.48 -18.94
C ILE A 12 -44.83 -25.70 -19.07
N VAL A 13 -44.26 -25.32 -20.21
CA VAL A 13 -42.82 -25.24 -20.42
C VAL A 13 -42.34 -23.89 -19.87
N SER A 14 -41.67 -23.91 -18.72
CA SER A 14 -41.01 -22.73 -18.16
C SER A 14 -39.65 -22.53 -18.83
N VAL A 15 -39.53 -21.47 -19.63
CA VAL A 15 -38.24 -20.98 -20.12
C VAL A 15 -37.58 -20.17 -19.01
N ALA A 16 -36.53 -20.70 -18.40
CA ALA A 16 -35.71 -19.97 -17.44
C ALA A 16 -34.73 -19.06 -18.19
N PHE A 17 -34.90 -17.75 -18.08
CA PHE A 17 -33.89 -16.77 -18.45
C PHE A 17 -32.75 -16.85 -17.43
N ALA A 18 -31.61 -17.40 -17.85
CA ALA A 18 -30.37 -17.31 -17.09
C ALA A 18 -29.84 -15.87 -17.18
N THR A 19 -30.12 -15.05 -16.17
CA THR A 19 -29.45 -13.77 -15.98
C THR A 19 -27.98 -14.02 -15.68
N GLY A 20 -27.10 -13.40 -16.46
CA GLY A 20 -25.66 -13.52 -16.30
C GLY A 20 -25.23 -13.15 -14.88
N LEU A 21 -24.67 -14.13 -14.17
CA LEU A 21 -23.91 -13.88 -12.95
C LEU A 21 -22.71 -13.02 -13.36
N GLY A 22 -22.78 -11.73 -13.08
CA GLY A 22 -21.61 -10.87 -13.07
C GLY A 22 -20.65 -11.41 -12.02
N ILE A 23 -19.63 -12.15 -12.46
CA ILE A 23 -18.53 -12.55 -11.60
C ILE A 23 -17.78 -11.26 -11.29
N THR A 24 -18.09 -10.64 -10.15
CA THR A 24 -17.15 -9.68 -9.57
C THR A 24 -15.88 -10.46 -9.30
N PRO A 25 -14.70 -10.08 -9.84
CA PRO A 25 -13.47 -10.72 -9.42
C PRO A 25 -13.40 -10.60 -7.89
N VAL A 26 -13.33 -11.74 -7.22
CA VAL A 26 -12.92 -11.78 -5.81
C VAL A 26 -11.57 -11.08 -5.80
N LEU A 27 -11.54 -9.85 -5.27
CA LEU A 27 -10.28 -9.18 -4.99
C LEU A 27 -9.57 -10.11 -4.01
N ALA A 28 -8.55 -10.79 -4.51
CA ALA A 28 -7.73 -11.64 -3.70
C ALA A 28 -7.23 -10.76 -2.52
N GLU A 29 -7.43 -11.22 -1.28
CA GLU A 29 -7.11 -10.47 -0.07
C GLU A 29 -5.68 -10.72 0.39
N LEU A 30 -5.00 -9.67 0.90
CA LEU A 30 -3.78 -9.84 1.71
C LEU A 30 -4.10 -10.87 2.80
N SER A 31 -3.46 -12.04 2.78
CA SER A 31 -4.10 -13.25 3.29
C SER A 31 -3.65 -13.61 4.71
N GLU A 32 -2.38 -13.39 5.03
CA GLU A 32 -1.75 -13.98 6.21
C GLU A 32 -0.72 -13.05 6.86
N VAL A 33 -0.56 -13.20 8.17
CA VAL A 33 0.47 -12.54 8.98
C VAL A 33 1.26 -13.62 9.72
N GLY A 34 2.58 -13.45 9.78
CA GLY A 34 3.49 -14.32 10.50
C GLY A 34 3.45 -14.12 12.01
N PRO A 35 4.20 -14.95 12.77
CA PRO A 35 4.39 -14.74 14.19
C PRO A 35 5.18 -13.45 14.45
N THR A 36 5.06 -12.89 15.64
CA THR A 36 5.94 -11.83 16.14
C THR A 36 7.27 -12.42 16.62
N SER A 37 8.33 -11.61 16.61
CA SER A 37 9.65 -12.00 17.13
C SER A 37 10.38 -10.81 17.72
N ALA A 38 11.19 -11.04 18.76
CA ALA A 38 12.09 -10.03 19.30
C ALA A 38 13.12 -9.55 18.24
N GLU A 39 13.49 -10.42 17.30
CA GLU A 39 14.38 -10.09 16.17
C GLU A 39 13.77 -9.04 15.23
N THR A 40 12.46 -8.86 15.28
CA THR A 40 11.71 -7.87 14.51
C THR A 40 11.05 -6.84 15.43
N GLY A 41 11.59 -6.60 16.64
CA GLY A 41 11.06 -5.59 17.56
C GLY A 41 9.63 -5.90 18.02
N ASN A 42 9.30 -7.19 18.12
CA ASN A 42 7.96 -7.73 18.40
C ASN A 42 6.89 -7.40 17.34
N PHE A 43 7.27 -6.92 16.16
CA PHE A 43 6.41 -6.89 14.98
C PHE A 43 6.30 -8.27 14.31
N PRO A 44 5.27 -8.52 13.49
CA PRO A 44 5.21 -9.71 12.65
C PRO A 44 6.44 -9.88 11.77
N GLN A 45 6.98 -11.09 11.71
CA GLN A 45 8.15 -11.37 10.87
C GLN A 45 7.86 -11.17 9.39
N TRP A 46 6.63 -11.46 8.95
CA TRP A 46 6.23 -11.35 7.55
C TRP A 46 4.73 -11.09 7.40
N TYR A 47 4.36 -10.57 6.23
CA TYR A 47 2.99 -10.56 5.72
C TYR A 47 2.96 -11.24 4.34
N LYS A 48 1.82 -11.84 3.99
CA LYS A 48 1.61 -12.48 2.69
C LYS A 48 0.45 -11.86 1.96
N ASP A 49 0.68 -11.45 0.72
CA ASP A 49 -0.35 -10.89 -0.13
C ASP A 49 -1.25 -11.94 -0.77
N SER A 50 -2.23 -11.40 -1.48
CA SER A 50 -3.26 -12.15 -2.12
C SER A 50 -2.84 -13.02 -3.29
N ASN A 51 -1.65 -12.75 -3.84
CA ASN A 51 -1.02 -13.57 -4.87
C ASN A 51 -0.01 -14.56 -4.27
N GLY A 52 0.07 -14.65 -2.94
CA GLY A 52 0.96 -15.54 -2.24
C GLY A 52 2.38 -15.01 -2.08
N LEU A 53 2.66 -13.76 -2.47
CA LEU A 53 3.96 -13.13 -2.23
C LEU A 53 4.08 -12.84 -0.73
N GLN A 54 5.06 -13.46 -0.09
CA GLN A 54 5.36 -13.27 1.33
C GLN A 54 6.58 -12.34 1.46
N LEU A 55 6.43 -11.24 2.19
CA LEU A 55 7.49 -10.29 2.45
C LEU A 55 7.84 -10.25 3.94
N ASP A 56 9.13 -10.34 4.25
CA ASP A 56 9.66 -10.18 5.60
C ASP A 56 9.67 -8.69 6.01
N LEU A 57 9.60 -8.40 7.30
CA LEU A 57 9.91 -7.07 7.80
C LEU A 57 11.37 -6.80 7.43
N CYS A 58 11.59 -5.81 6.56
CA CYS A 58 12.86 -5.63 5.88
C CYS A 58 13.87 -4.96 6.82
N LEU A 59 14.46 -5.79 7.68
CA LEU A 59 15.53 -5.46 8.60
C LEU A 59 16.75 -6.27 8.18
N ALA A 60 17.35 -5.92 7.05
CA ALA A 60 18.61 -6.51 6.67
C ALA A 60 19.76 -5.72 7.30
N GLY A 61 20.75 -6.42 7.85
CA GLY A 61 21.90 -5.78 8.43
C GLY A 61 22.78 -5.12 7.35
N SER A 62 22.95 -3.80 7.48
CA SER A 62 23.98 -2.97 6.85
C SER A 62 23.85 -2.68 5.36
N ILE A 63 23.41 -1.45 5.05
CA ILE A 63 23.62 -0.79 3.74
C ILE A 63 25.13 -0.65 3.39
N ASP A 64 26.01 -0.74 4.40
CA ASP A 64 27.48 -0.68 4.26
C ASP A 64 28.12 -2.05 3.98
N ARG A 65 27.33 -3.13 3.86
CA ARG A 65 27.78 -4.39 3.26
C ARG A 65 27.36 -4.43 1.80
N PRO A 66 28.25 -4.09 0.85
CA PRO A 66 27.96 -4.28 -0.58
C PRO A 66 27.83 -5.77 -0.96
N ASN A 67 27.99 -6.71 -0.01
CA ASN A 67 27.90 -8.13 -0.29
C ASN A 67 27.36 -8.95 0.91
N PRO A 68 26.15 -9.54 0.81
CA PRO A 68 25.17 -9.25 -0.24
C PRO A 68 24.59 -7.83 -0.08
N PRO A 69 24.27 -7.13 -1.18
CA PRO A 69 23.65 -5.80 -1.12
C PRO A 69 22.31 -5.83 -0.37
N ASN A 70 22.04 -4.78 0.41
CA ASN A 70 20.79 -4.58 1.14
C ASN A 70 19.86 -3.63 0.37
N TYR A 71 18.63 -4.08 0.12
CA TYR A 71 17.57 -3.30 -0.54
C TYR A 71 16.40 -2.97 0.39
N CYS A 72 16.60 -3.13 1.70
CA CYS A 72 15.71 -2.62 2.74
C CYS A 72 15.96 -1.13 2.97
N LEU A 73 14.90 -0.41 3.32
CA LEU A 73 14.97 1.01 3.67
C LEU A 73 15.24 1.26 5.15
N THR A 74 15.35 0.20 5.96
CA THR A 74 15.38 0.27 7.42
C THR A 74 16.33 -0.75 8.02
N GLU A 75 17.05 -0.33 9.07
CA GLU A 75 17.98 -1.15 9.83
C GLU A 75 18.09 -0.65 11.29
N PRO A 76 18.45 -1.52 12.25
CA PRO A 76 18.73 -1.11 13.63
C PRO A 76 19.82 -0.02 13.73
N PRO A 77 19.72 0.93 14.69
CA PRO A 77 20.70 1.99 14.87
C PRO A 77 22.13 1.49 15.09
N ASP A 78 22.28 0.41 15.88
CA ASP A 78 23.55 -0.28 16.09
C ASP A 78 23.50 -1.66 15.44
N GLN A 79 24.10 -1.76 14.25
CA GLN A 79 24.18 -2.99 13.48
C GLN A 79 25.03 -4.09 14.14
N THR A 80 25.77 -3.78 15.21
CA THR A 80 26.57 -4.76 15.96
C THR A 80 25.78 -5.43 17.08
N LYS A 81 24.60 -4.90 17.40
CA LYS A 81 23.68 -5.43 18.40
C LYS A 81 22.49 -6.09 17.72
N ALA A 82 21.91 -7.07 18.38
CA ALA A 82 20.64 -7.63 17.94
C ALA A 82 19.54 -6.56 17.99
N PRO A 83 18.54 -6.64 17.09
CA PRO A 83 17.29 -5.91 17.25
C PRO A 83 16.70 -6.14 18.65
N TYR A 84 16.35 -5.06 19.32
CA TYR A 84 15.77 -5.11 20.67
C TYR A 84 14.90 -3.89 20.90
N VAL A 85 13.78 -4.10 21.59
CA VAL A 85 12.86 -3.03 22.02
C VAL A 85 12.67 -3.20 23.51
N ASP A 86 12.96 -2.13 24.26
CA ASP A 86 12.77 -2.07 25.71
C ASP A 86 11.31 -1.74 26.05
N ASN A 87 10.84 -2.18 27.22
CA ASN A 87 9.44 -2.02 27.62
C ASN A 87 9.12 -0.63 28.16
N ASP A 88 10.12 0.16 28.58
CA ASP A 88 9.90 1.42 29.28
C ASP A 88 10.86 2.54 28.84
N ASN A 89 12.10 2.22 28.47
CA ASN A 89 13.13 3.21 28.13
C ASN A 89 13.55 3.12 26.65
N PRO A 90 13.04 3.99 25.77
CA PRO A 90 13.36 3.95 24.35
C PRO A 90 14.87 4.15 24.04
N ALA A 91 15.64 4.71 24.98
CA ALA A 91 17.10 4.85 24.82
C ALA A 91 17.87 3.52 24.97
N GLU A 92 17.26 2.49 25.58
CA GLU A 92 17.85 1.14 25.67
C GLU A 92 17.46 0.24 24.50
N SER A 93 16.49 0.67 23.68
CA SER A 93 16.11 -0.01 22.44
C SER A 93 17.20 0.09 21.37
N ASN A 94 17.33 -0.97 20.58
CA ASN A 94 18.16 -1.01 19.36
C ASN A 94 17.29 -1.45 18.18
N PHE A 95 16.38 -0.56 17.77
CA PHE A 95 15.45 -0.81 16.68
C PHE A 95 15.09 0.54 16.02
N PRO A 96 14.83 0.58 14.70
CA PRO A 96 14.40 1.83 14.08
C PRO A 96 12.96 2.18 14.53
N ASP A 97 12.65 3.46 14.63
CA ASP A 97 11.32 3.97 14.94
C ASP A 97 10.28 3.68 13.84
N GLU A 98 10.75 3.43 12.62
CA GLU A 98 9.97 3.01 11.44
C GLU A 98 10.67 1.84 10.72
N ALA A 99 9.91 0.84 10.27
CA ALA A 99 10.38 -0.30 9.48
C ALA A 99 9.35 -0.66 8.39
N PHE A 100 9.77 -1.35 7.32
CA PHE A 100 8.86 -1.63 6.19
C PHE A 100 8.89 -3.10 5.77
N TRP A 101 7.71 -3.67 5.55
CA TRP A 101 7.58 -4.91 4.77
C TRP A 101 7.66 -4.62 3.27
N TRP A 102 7.13 -3.47 2.86
CA TRP A 102 7.06 -3.08 1.46
C TRP A 102 6.93 -1.57 1.29
N THR A 103 7.58 -1.01 0.27
CA THR A 103 7.34 0.35 -0.21
C THR A 103 7.30 0.40 -1.74
N ALA A 104 6.50 1.33 -2.28
CA ALA A 104 6.63 1.81 -3.65
C ALA A 104 6.43 3.32 -3.70
N GLU A 105 7.42 4.01 -4.23
CA GLU A 105 7.45 5.46 -4.28
C GLU A 105 7.61 5.94 -5.72
N ALA A 106 6.77 6.88 -6.12
CA ALA A 106 6.94 7.60 -7.39
C ALA A 106 7.22 9.06 -7.11
N ARG A 107 8.28 9.60 -7.70
CA ARG A 107 8.65 11.02 -7.61
C ARG A 107 8.69 11.66 -8.99
N LEU A 108 8.26 12.91 -9.03
CA LEU A 108 8.28 13.77 -10.21
C LEU A 108 8.77 15.15 -9.78
N ALA A 109 9.89 15.60 -10.34
CA ALA A 109 10.38 16.96 -10.16
C ALA A 109 10.43 17.68 -11.52
N ARG A 110 9.97 18.93 -11.54
CA ARG A 110 10.01 19.84 -12.69
C ARG A 110 10.43 21.23 -12.21
N ASN A 111 10.86 22.08 -13.13
CA ASN A 111 11.29 23.45 -12.79
C ASN A 111 10.21 24.28 -12.05
N ASN A 112 8.93 23.93 -12.23
CA ASN A 112 7.80 24.64 -11.64
C ASN A 112 7.12 23.90 -10.47
N GLY A 113 7.69 22.80 -9.96
CA GLY A 113 7.12 22.07 -8.84
C GLY A 113 7.45 20.58 -8.82
N SER A 114 6.84 19.86 -7.89
CA SER A 114 7.03 18.43 -7.71
C SER A 114 5.75 17.71 -7.32
N ALA A 115 5.75 16.40 -7.53
CA ALA A 115 4.74 15.50 -7.00
C ALA A 115 5.41 14.21 -6.51
N SER A 116 4.88 13.65 -5.43
CA SER A 116 5.27 12.35 -4.93
C SER A 116 4.07 11.53 -4.48
N LEU A 117 4.20 10.23 -4.66
CA LEU A 117 3.34 9.20 -4.12
C LEU A 117 4.21 8.27 -3.27
N VAL A 118 3.78 8.00 -2.04
CA VAL A 118 4.37 6.98 -1.16
C VAL A 118 3.28 5.98 -0.85
N LEU A 119 3.55 4.72 -1.16
CA LEU A 119 2.76 3.56 -0.81
C LEU A 119 3.62 2.67 0.07
N ALA A 120 3.10 2.20 1.19
CA ALA A 120 3.87 1.36 2.10
C ALA A 120 3.00 0.40 2.90
N THR A 121 3.61 -0.70 3.36
CA THR A 121 3.16 -1.49 4.50
C THR A 121 4.23 -1.34 5.57
N GLU A 122 3.88 -0.63 6.64
CA GLU A 122 4.80 0.05 7.53
C GLU A 122 4.58 -0.39 8.98
N ALA A 123 5.68 -0.64 9.67
CA ALA A 123 5.80 -0.77 11.11
C ALA A 123 6.28 0.57 11.66
N ALA A 124 5.66 1.03 12.73
CA ALA A 124 6.08 2.24 13.44
C ALA A 124 5.80 2.08 14.93
N PHE A 125 6.31 3.00 15.75
CA PHE A 125 5.89 3.11 17.15
C PHE A 125 5.04 4.35 17.38
N ALA A 126 4.12 4.26 18.34
CA ALA A 126 3.33 5.41 18.76
C ALA A 126 4.26 6.56 19.22
N ASN A 127 3.96 7.79 18.77
CA ASN A 127 4.74 8.98 19.08
C ASN A 127 6.24 8.91 18.72
N GLU A 128 6.65 7.97 17.84
CA GLU A 128 8.05 7.75 17.44
C GLU A 128 8.95 7.28 18.60
N GLU A 129 8.39 6.84 19.73
CA GLU A 129 9.14 6.26 20.84
C GLU A 129 9.21 4.75 20.71
N VAL A 130 10.42 4.19 20.58
CA VAL A 130 10.67 2.76 20.39
C VAL A 130 10.50 2.00 21.71
N ILE A 131 9.24 1.75 22.08
CA ILE A 131 8.83 1.11 23.33
C ILE A 131 7.96 -0.13 23.03
N ASP A 132 8.18 -1.22 23.77
CA ASP A 132 7.38 -2.43 23.62
C ASP A 132 5.95 -2.19 24.08
N GLY A 133 4.97 -2.57 23.25
CA GLY A 133 3.56 -2.24 23.42
C GLY A 133 3.09 -1.07 22.55
N ASP A 134 3.99 -0.23 22.05
CA ASP A 134 3.66 0.93 21.20
C ASP A 134 3.70 0.62 19.70
N GLN A 135 3.91 -0.64 19.32
CA GLN A 135 3.95 -1.08 17.92
C GLN A 135 2.66 -0.79 17.16
N MET A 136 2.78 -0.10 16.04
CA MET A 136 1.72 0.21 15.08
C MET A 136 2.02 -0.40 13.72
N VAL A 137 0.99 -0.91 13.03
CA VAL A 137 1.14 -1.41 11.65
C VAL A 137 0.04 -0.86 10.77
N PHE A 138 0.42 -0.27 9.64
CA PHE A 138 -0.53 0.26 8.68
C PHE A 138 -0.03 0.25 7.24
N ASN A 139 -1.00 0.18 6.34
CA ASN A 139 -0.84 0.47 4.94
C ASN A 139 -1.00 1.97 4.70
N ARG A 140 -0.02 2.58 4.05
CA ARG A 140 0.01 4.01 3.76
C ARG A 140 -0.27 4.30 2.30
N THR A 141 -1.06 5.34 2.06
CA THR A 141 -1.12 6.07 0.80
C THR A 141 -0.95 7.55 1.09
N ARG A 142 0.17 8.10 0.64
CA ARG A 142 0.52 9.51 0.84
C ARG A 142 0.78 10.15 -0.51
N ILE A 143 0.01 11.20 -0.81
CA ILE A 143 0.15 11.99 -2.03
C ILE A 143 0.56 13.40 -1.63
N ARG A 144 1.62 13.89 -2.26
CA ARG A 144 2.05 15.29 -2.18
C ARG A 144 2.21 15.83 -3.58
N ALA A 145 1.76 17.06 -3.80
CA ALA A 145 2.13 17.82 -4.98
C ALA A 145 2.25 19.28 -4.60
N GLN A 146 3.24 19.99 -5.13
CA GLN A 146 3.45 21.41 -4.89
C GLN A 146 3.84 22.10 -6.19
N GLY A 147 3.21 23.22 -6.50
CA GLY A 147 3.42 23.93 -7.76
C GLY A 147 2.79 23.20 -8.94
N LEU A 148 3.59 22.85 -9.96
CA LEU A 148 3.16 22.16 -11.20
C LEU A 148 2.12 22.93 -12.04
N GLY A 149 1.98 24.24 -11.80
CA GLY A 149 0.93 25.05 -12.38
C GLY A 149 -0.47 24.63 -11.91
N MET A 150 -0.58 24.07 -10.70
CA MET A 150 -1.86 23.85 -10.05
C MET A 150 -2.51 25.18 -9.65
N VAL A 151 -3.84 25.20 -9.61
CA VAL A 151 -4.65 26.37 -9.29
C VAL A 151 -5.35 26.13 -7.96
N ASN A 152 -5.24 27.10 -7.05
CA ASN A 152 -5.89 27.04 -5.73
C ASN A 152 -7.41 26.87 -5.89
N GLY A 153 -8.00 25.94 -5.14
CA GLY A 153 -9.43 25.61 -5.18
C GLY A 153 -9.85 24.71 -6.35
N ARG A 154 -8.94 24.34 -7.25
CA ARG A 154 -9.24 23.45 -8.39
C ARG A 154 -9.14 21.98 -7.96
N ARG A 155 -9.99 21.13 -8.55
CA ARG A 155 -9.96 19.68 -8.34
C ARG A 155 -9.00 19.01 -9.31
N TYR A 156 -8.28 18.03 -8.80
CA TYR A 156 -7.36 17.18 -9.53
C TYR A 156 -7.70 15.72 -9.27
N ARG A 157 -7.66 14.90 -10.32
CA ARG A 157 -7.71 13.45 -10.16
C ARG A 157 -6.30 12.91 -10.11
N VAL A 158 -6.02 12.15 -9.07
CA VAL A 158 -4.79 11.39 -8.91
C VAL A 158 -5.12 9.93 -9.22
N THR A 159 -4.52 9.37 -10.26
CA THR A 159 -4.58 7.93 -10.55
C THR A 159 -3.27 7.29 -10.11
N TYR A 160 -3.36 6.20 -9.36
CA TYR A 160 -2.22 5.48 -8.80
C TYR A 160 -2.51 3.96 -8.79
N PRO A 161 -1.51 3.10 -8.52
CA PRO A 161 -1.67 1.65 -8.65
C PRO A 161 -2.85 1.02 -7.92
N TYR A 162 -3.24 1.58 -6.78
CA TYR A 162 -4.33 1.03 -5.97
C TYR A 162 -5.65 1.78 -6.11
N GLY A 163 -5.75 2.82 -6.94
CA GLY A 163 -7.02 3.51 -7.10
C GLY A 163 -6.93 4.91 -7.69
N GLN A 164 -7.95 5.70 -7.38
CA GLN A 164 -8.05 7.08 -7.80
C GLN A 164 -8.56 7.94 -6.64
N GLU A 165 -7.95 9.11 -6.46
CA GLU A 165 -8.45 10.15 -5.56
C GLU A 165 -8.83 11.39 -6.35
N THR A 166 -9.90 12.08 -5.93
CA THR A 166 -10.21 13.43 -6.41
C THR A 166 -9.93 14.41 -5.29
N LEU A 167 -8.85 15.18 -5.44
CA LEU A 167 -8.31 16.06 -4.41
C LEU A 167 -8.41 17.52 -4.86
N THR A 168 -8.70 18.42 -3.92
CA THR A 168 -8.68 19.86 -4.19
C THR A 168 -7.32 20.43 -3.82
N ALA A 169 -6.67 21.12 -4.76
CA ALA A 169 -5.43 21.81 -4.46
C ALA A 169 -5.71 23.07 -3.63
N THR A 170 -4.89 23.31 -2.61
CA THR A 170 -5.06 24.42 -1.68
C THR A 170 -3.81 25.27 -1.59
N GLN A 171 -3.98 26.52 -1.20
CA GLN A 171 -2.87 27.43 -0.91
C GLN A 171 -3.19 28.19 0.38
N LYS A 172 -2.63 27.72 1.49
CA LYS A 172 -2.86 28.33 2.82
C LYS A 172 -2.10 29.66 2.97
N ASP A 173 -0.90 29.73 2.43
CA ASP A 173 -0.07 30.95 2.38
C ASP A 173 0.17 31.33 0.92
N ARG A 174 -0.24 32.55 0.53
CA ARG A 174 -0.08 33.08 -0.83
C ARG A 174 1.38 33.22 -1.27
N ARG A 175 2.34 33.16 -0.33
CA ARG A 175 3.79 33.15 -0.61
C ARG A 175 4.33 31.76 -0.94
N LYS A 176 3.59 30.70 -0.64
CA LYS A 176 3.98 29.31 -0.92
C LYS A 176 3.30 28.79 -2.19
N PRO A 177 3.85 27.77 -2.87
CA PRO A 177 3.18 27.13 -3.98
C PRO A 177 1.80 26.57 -3.60
N VAL A 178 0.90 26.47 -4.58
CA VAL A 178 -0.33 25.68 -4.45
C VAL A 178 0.03 24.22 -4.23
N GLU A 179 -0.67 23.52 -3.34
CA GLU A 179 -0.34 22.16 -2.97
C GLU A 179 -1.55 21.20 -2.88
N ILE A 180 -1.27 19.91 -3.07
CA ILE A 180 -2.12 18.80 -2.66
C ILE A 180 -1.38 18.07 -1.55
N SER A 181 -2.07 17.82 -0.44
CA SER A 181 -1.57 17.02 0.68
C SER A 181 -2.66 16.06 1.12
N PHE A 182 -2.42 14.77 0.92
CA PHE A 182 -3.33 13.69 1.29
C PHE A 182 -2.56 12.56 1.98
N ASN A 183 -3.10 12.08 3.09
CA ASN A 183 -2.63 10.88 3.79
C ASN A 183 -3.83 10.00 4.06
N GLN A 184 -3.67 8.72 3.79
CA GLN A 184 -4.55 7.67 4.26
C GLN A 184 -3.69 6.53 4.79
N ASP A 185 -3.79 6.30 6.09
CA ASP A 185 -3.18 5.17 6.76
C ASP A 185 -4.30 4.20 7.18
N PHE A 186 -4.06 2.90 7.02
CA PHE A 186 -5.02 1.85 7.32
C PHE A 186 -4.36 0.68 8.02
N GLY A 187 -4.79 0.36 9.24
CA GLY A 187 -4.31 -0.80 9.96
C GLY A 187 -4.66 -0.68 11.43
N CYS A 188 -3.77 -1.17 12.29
CA CYS A 188 -3.92 -1.00 13.73
C CYS A 188 -3.08 0.17 14.22
N VAL A 189 -3.63 0.88 15.19
CA VAL A 189 -2.96 1.97 15.91
C VAL A 189 -3.06 1.68 17.39
N VAL A 190 -2.02 2.02 18.15
CA VAL A 190 -2.03 1.85 19.60
C VAL A 190 -2.78 3.02 20.24
N THR A 191 -3.52 2.72 21.29
CA THR A 191 -4.13 3.73 22.18
C THR A 191 -3.84 3.33 23.62
N ALA A 192 -4.08 4.24 24.56
CA ALA A 192 -3.90 3.99 26.00
C ALA A 192 -4.65 2.75 26.55
N THR A 193 -5.60 2.19 25.80
CA THR A 193 -6.42 1.03 26.23
C THR A 193 -6.45 -0.10 25.20
N THR A 194 -5.71 -0.01 24.11
CA THR A 194 -5.82 -0.98 23.01
C THR A 194 -4.48 -1.13 22.32
N GLU A 195 -3.93 -2.34 22.44
CA GLU A 195 -2.78 -2.81 21.68
C GLU A 195 -3.15 -3.01 20.20
N CYS A 196 -2.14 -2.97 19.34
CA CYS A 196 -2.30 -3.17 17.91
C CYS A 196 -2.63 -4.63 17.59
N ASN A 197 -3.81 -4.90 17.06
CA ASN A 197 -4.05 -6.19 16.42
C ASN A 197 -3.42 -6.19 15.02
N PHE A 198 -2.25 -6.80 14.88
CA PHE A 198 -1.49 -6.83 13.61
C PHE A 198 -2.23 -7.46 12.42
N ARG A 199 -3.37 -8.12 12.64
CA ARG A 199 -4.25 -8.58 11.55
C ARG A 199 -5.08 -7.47 10.93
N ASP A 200 -5.25 -6.32 11.58
CA ASP A 200 -6.16 -5.27 11.10
C ASP A 200 -5.65 -4.60 9.82
N VAL A 201 -4.32 -4.56 9.59
CA VAL A 201 -3.73 -4.15 8.30
C VAL A 201 -4.14 -5.06 7.14
N LEU A 202 -4.66 -6.26 7.43
CA LEU A 202 -5.19 -7.19 6.44
C LEU A 202 -6.65 -6.93 6.12
N ALA A 203 -7.41 -6.14 6.90
CA ALA A 203 -8.83 -5.97 6.66
C ALA A 203 -9.08 -5.23 5.33
N PRO A 204 -10.06 -5.64 4.48
CA PRO A 204 -10.28 -5.04 3.16
C PRO A 204 -10.80 -3.60 3.23
N THR A 205 -11.56 -3.31 4.29
CA THR A 205 -12.15 -2.01 4.53
C THR A 205 -12.27 -1.75 6.02
N GLY A 206 -12.38 -0.47 6.37
CA GLY A 206 -12.57 0.02 7.73
C GLY A 206 -13.53 1.18 7.74
N ASN A 207 -13.84 1.71 8.92
CA ASN A 207 -14.81 2.79 9.10
C ASN A 207 -16.15 2.49 8.39
N ARG A 208 -16.71 1.28 8.64
CA ARG A 208 -17.94 0.78 8.01
C ARG A 208 -17.91 0.80 6.47
N GLY A 209 -16.77 0.44 5.88
CA GLY A 209 -16.60 0.38 4.43
C GLY A 209 -16.20 1.71 3.77
N ARG A 210 -16.00 2.78 4.54
CA ARG A 210 -15.64 4.11 4.01
C ARG A 210 -14.17 4.20 3.61
N THR A 211 -13.30 3.52 4.35
CA THR A 211 -11.87 3.50 4.05
C THR A 211 -11.55 2.16 3.40
N LYS A 212 -10.97 2.20 2.20
CA LYS A 212 -10.54 1.00 1.49
C LYS A 212 -9.06 0.75 1.78
N ASN A 213 -8.73 -0.51 2.02
CA ASN A 213 -7.37 -0.94 2.19
C ASN A 213 -6.95 -1.76 0.96
N LEU A 214 -6.29 -1.10 0.02
CA LEU A 214 -5.98 -1.68 -1.29
C LEU A 214 -4.49 -1.97 -1.47
N VAL A 215 -3.63 -1.37 -0.64
CA VAL A 215 -2.19 -1.67 -0.64
C VAL A 215 -1.98 -3.13 -0.23
N GLY A 216 -1.07 -3.82 -0.92
CA GLY A 216 -0.82 -5.25 -0.67
C GLY A 216 -1.89 -6.17 -1.24
N ARG A 217 -2.70 -5.71 -2.20
CA ARG A 217 -3.74 -6.55 -2.82
C ARG A 217 -3.66 -6.57 -4.34
N PRO A 218 -2.56 -7.07 -4.94
CA PRO A 218 -1.29 -7.53 -4.36
C PRO A 218 -0.27 -6.39 -4.20
N TRP A 219 0.92 -6.66 -3.64
CA TRP A 219 2.02 -5.68 -3.68
C TRP A 219 2.58 -5.51 -5.09
N LEU A 220 3.11 -4.31 -5.37
CA LEU A 220 3.77 -4.05 -6.64
C LEU A 220 5.19 -4.59 -6.61
N VAL A 221 5.62 -5.12 -7.74
CA VAL A 221 6.99 -5.60 -7.97
C VAL A 221 7.55 -4.92 -9.21
N TRP A 222 8.87 -4.87 -9.36
CA TRP A 222 9.49 -4.46 -10.63
C TRP A 222 8.99 -5.32 -11.79
N ASP A 223 8.82 -4.68 -12.94
CA ASP A 223 8.43 -5.36 -14.18
C ASP A 223 9.53 -6.33 -14.65
N PRO A 224 9.33 -7.66 -14.57
CA PRO A 224 10.35 -8.62 -14.98
C PRO A 224 10.60 -8.60 -16.49
N ALA A 225 9.74 -7.96 -17.29
CA ALA A 225 9.95 -7.77 -18.71
C ALA A 225 10.92 -6.62 -19.05
N VAL A 226 11.31 -5.82 -18.05
CA VAL A 226 12.23 -4.69 -18.20
C VAL A 226 13.51 -4.98 -17.41
N ALA A 227 14.66 -4.75 -18.04
CA ALA A 227 15.96 -4.94 -17.40
C ALA A 227 16.40 -3.67 -16.64
N PRO A 228 17.13 -3.82 -15.52
CA PRO A 228 17.56 -5.07 -14.90
C PRO A 228 16.41 -5.79 -14.16
N ALA A 229 16.51 -7.12 -14.03
CA ALA A 229 15.61 -7.85 -13.16
C ALA A 229 15.80 -7.41 -11.70
N ALA A 230 14.76 -7.58 -10.88
CA ALA A 230 14.86 -7.35 -9.44
C ALA A 230 16.01 -8.18 -8.83
N PRO A 231 16.74 -7.63 -7.85
CA PRO A 231 17.78 -8.39 -7.16
C PRO A 231 17.23 -9.68 -6.55
N PRO A 232 18.00 -10.79 -6.55
CA PRO A 232 17.58 -12.04 -5.93
C PRO A 232 17.12 -11.83 -4.49
N GLY A 233 15.93 -12.33 -4.17
CA GLY A 233 15.34 -12.21 -2.83
C GLY A 233 14.61 -10.89 -2.55
N TYR A 234 14.47 -10.01 -3.54
CA TYR A 234 13.76 -8.74 -3.39
C TYR A 234 12.77 -8.50 -4.51
N VAL A 235 11.75 -7.68 -4.25
CA VAL A 235 10.74 -7.28 -5.26
C VAL A 235 11.19 -6.11 -6.14
N GLY A 236 12.29 -5.47 -5.77
CA GLY A 236 12.89 -4.33 -6.46
C GLY A 236 14.12 -3.80 -5.71
N ASP A 237 14.80 -2.82 -6.31
CA ASP A 237 15.86 -2.04 -5.67
C ASP A 237 15.35 -0.60 -5.48
N PRO A 238 15.26 -0.08 -4.24
CA PRO A 238 14.77 1.27 -4.01
C PRO A 238 15.71 2.36 -4.55
N ASN A 239 16.95 2.03 -4.92
CA ASN A 239 17.90 2.99 -5.48
C ASN A 239 17.73 3.20 -6.99
N VAL A 240 16.87 2.42 -7.65
CA VAL A 240 16.63 2.49 -9.08
C VAL A 240 15.15 2.66 -9.38
N ASP A 241 14.82 3.78 -10.01
CA ASP A 241 13.48 4.03 -10.55
C ASP A 241 13.19 3.05 -11.70
N HIS A 242 12.18 2.20 -11.53
CA HIS A 242 11.86 1.12 -12.48
C HIS A 242 10.36 1.03 -12.76
N THR A 243 9.98 0.46 -13.90
CA THR A 243 8.57 0.15 -14.17
C THR A 243 8.08 -0.97 -13.25
N ILE A 244 6.79 -0.95 -12.92
CA ILE A 244 6.19 -1.92 -12.00
C ILE A 244 5.04 -2.70 -12.62
N THR A 245 4.73 -3.84 -12.02
CA THR A 245 3.51 -4.63 -12.26
C THR A 245 2.79 -4.93 -10.94
N GLY A 246 1.62 -5.56 -11.02
CA GLY A 246 0.86 -5.99 -9.84
C GLY A 246 -0.28 -5.05 -9.46
N SER A 247 -0.44 -3.90 -10.12
CA SER A 247 -1.57 -3.00 -9.85
C SER A 247 -2.92 -3.73 -10.01
N PRO A 248 -3.75 -3.80 -8.95
CA PRO A 248 -5.07 -4.45 -9.05
C PRO A 248 -6.06 -3.65 -9.89
N THR A 249 -5.75 -2.38 -10.19
CA THR A 249 -6.58 -1.52 -11.02
C THR A 249 -6.10 -1.47 -12.47
N GLY A 250 -5.01 -2.19 -12.81
CA GLY A 250 -4.35 -2.12 -14.10
C GLY A 250 -3.56 -0.83 -14.35
N ASN A 251 -3.42 0.04 -13.34
CA ASN A 251 -2.74 1.33 -13.45
C ASN A 251 -1.32 1.26 -12.89
N ASN A 252 -0.34 0.85 -13.68
CA ASN A 252 1.08 0.89 -13.27
C ASN A 252 1.68 2.30 -13.45
N VAL A 253 1.01 3.33 -12.90
CA VAL A 253 1.30 4.74 -13.16
C VAL A 253 0.88 5.61 -11.98
N PHE A 254 1.63 6.66 -11.69
CA PHE A 254 1.22 7.79 -10.87
C PHE A 254 0.95 8.98 -11.80
N ARG A 255 -0.31 9.41 -11.90
CA ARG A 255 -0.76 10.49 -12.80
C ARG A 255 -1.63 11.48 -12.05
N ILE A 256 -1.40 12.77 -12.29
CA ILE A 256 -2.24 13.87 -11.78
C ILE A 256 -2.86 14.62 -12.96
N GLU A 257 -4.18 14.73 -12.97
CA GLU A 257 -4.98 15.37 -14.02
C GLU A 257 -5.80 16.51 -13.45
N GLU A 258 -5.78 17.68 -14.09
CA GLU A 258 -6.68 18.78 -13.76
C GLU A 258 -8.09 18.48 -14.27
N LEU A 259 -9.11 18.71 -13.44
CA LEU A 259 -10.50 18.46 -13.80
C LEU A 259 -11.26 19.75 -14.14
N ASP A 260 -12.27 19.63 -15.00
CA ASP A 260 -13.30 20.66 -15.19
C ASP A 260 -14.37 20.61 -14.08
N SER A 261 -15.36 21.51 -14.18
CA SER A 261 -16.50 21.54 -13.25
C SER A 261 -17.34 20.25 -13.29
N SER A 262 -17.36 19.57 -14.43
CA SER A 262 -18.09 18.32 -14.65
C SER A 262 -17.30 17.08 -14.20
N GLY A 263 -16.04 17.23 -13.81
CA GLY A 263 -15.15 16.14 -13.37
C GLY A 263 -14.38 15.46 -14.51
N ASN A 264 -14.40 16.01 -15.73
CA ASN A 264 -13.63 15.48 -16.84
C ASN A 264 -12.20 16.00 -16.81
N PRO A 265 -11.20 15.19 -17.22
CA PRO A 265 -9.84 15.65 -17.39
C PRO A 265 -9.74 16.72 -18.46
N VAL A 266 -9.06 17.81 -18.12
CA VAL A 266 -8.72 18.88 -19.06
C VAL A 266 -7.27 18.72 -19.52
N ARG A 267 -6.36 18.37 -18.61
CA ARG A 267 -4.95 18.10 -18.92
C ARG A 267 -4.27 17.24 -17.85
N THR A 268 -3.25 16.49 -18.25
CA THR A 268 -2.30 15.87 -17.32
C THR A 268 -1.22 16.87 -16.91
N ILE A 269 -1.02 17.06 -15.61
CA ILE A 269 -0.01 18.01 -15.09
C ILE A 269 1.27 17.31 -14.64
N ALA A 270 1.17 16.03 -14.27
CA ALA A 270 2.30 15.19 -13.91
C ALA A 270 1.96 13.72 -14.17
N GLN A 271 2.93 12.95 -14.65
CA GLN A 271 2.80 11.50 -14.80
C GLN A 271 4.18 10.84 -14.78
N THR A 272 4.30 9.72 -14.08
CA THR A 272 5.41 8.76 -14.19
C THR A 272 4.88 7.34 -14.07
N ASN A 273 5.52 6.39 -14.74
CA ASN A 273 5.35 4.96 -14.55
C ASN A 273 6.58 4.31 -13.88
N LEU A 274 7.52 5.13 -13.41
CA LEU A 274 8.70 4.70 -12.70
C LEU A 274 8.49 4.82 -11.19
N PHE A 275 8.92 3.79 -10.47
CA PHE A 275 8.82 3.67 -9.03
C PHE A 275 10.11 3.11 -8.44
N SER A 276 10.51 3.65 -7.30
CA SER A 276 11.45 3.04 -6.37
C SER A 276 10.65 2.03 -5.52
N VAL A 277 11.08 0.77 -5.47
CA VAL A 277 10.35 -0.32 -4.79
C VAL A 277 11.29 -1.07 -3.87
N SER A 278 10.87 -1.31 -2.63
CA SER A 278 11.57 -2.13 -1.64
C SER A 278 10.65 -3.20 -1.06
N GLY A 279 11.23 -4.35 -0.75
CA GLY A 279 10.56 -5.45 -0.05
C GLY A 279 11.37 -6.75 -0.19
N LYS A 280 11.60 -7.43 0.93
CA LYS A 280 12.39 -8.68 0.98
C LYS A 280 11.47 -9.89 0.92
N ILE A 281 11.70 -10.77 -0.04
CA ILE A 281 10.93 -12.01 -0.22
C ILE A 281 11.30 -12.99 0.89
N SER A 282 10.29 -13.46 1.62
CA SER A 282 10.49 -14.39 2.73
C SER A 282 11.03 -15.74 2.26
N GLY A 283 11.94 -16.33 3.04
CA GLY A 283 12.54 -17.63 2.76
C GLY A 283 13.49 -17.66 1.55
N SER A 284 13.81 -16.50 0.96
CA SER A 284 14.90 -16.37 0.01
C SER A 284 16.22 -16.19 0.78
N ASN A 285 17.11 -17.20 0.70
CA ASN A 285 18.49 -17.14 1.18
C ASN A 285 19.44 -17.03 0.00
#